data_AF-Z9JYF0-F1
#
_entry.id   AF-Z9JYF0-F1
#
_cell.length_a   1.000
_cell.length_b   1.000
_cell.length_c   1.000
_cell.angle_alpha   90.00
_cell.angle_beta   90.00
_cell.angle_gamma   90.00
#
_symmetry.space_group_name_H-M   'P 1'
#
loop_
_entity.id
_entity.type
_entity.pdbx_description
1 polymer ?
#
loop_
_entity_poly.entity_id
_entity_poly.type
_entity_poly.pdbx_seq_one_letter_code
_entity_poly.pdbx_strand_id
1 'polypeptide(L)'
;MSVHDTQNEDSRPEAIEAAVAAVRDGRLIVLPTDTVYGIGADAFTPEAVQALLDAKGRGRDMPPPVLIGDPAVLLALAVDVPDYVEDLADAFWPGPLTLILNAQPSLTWDLGETRGTVALRMPDDEVALELLRATGPLAVSSANRSGKSAALTVLDAATQLGDAVDVYLDGGPARIGEASTIIDTTVTPAEIVRQGALGRDEIVAKVGDIFTAPEPPAEEEDAAAEAEAADTAASDSSDDASGETAPEGESPAGAAPALALDSEDPAPAPGSDAAPADVDAAEAEAEADAADAADPAQAAASGALAGPDGPALQEDAATSDEGEVDSPAGAGPAAAGALDLPRESAADDARGAAGATAG
;
A
#
# COMPACT_ATOMS: atom_id res chain seq x y z
N MET A 1 -20.76 -7.55 -9.35
CA MET A 1 -20.00 -6.54 -10.10
C MET A 1 -20.84 -5.30 -10.38
N SER A 2 -20.36 -4.14 -9.97
CA SER A 2 -20.89 -2.79 -10.21
C SER A 2 -19.71 -1.81 -10.30
N VAL A 3 -19.87 -0.71 -11.04
CA VAL A 3 -18.83 0.34 -11.20
C VAL A 3 -19.44 1.68 -10.77
N HIS A 4 -18.71 2.43 -9.94
CA HIS A 4 -19.19 3.67 -9.33
C HIS A 4 -18.19 4.80 -9.57
N ASP A 5 -18.67 5.95 -10.03
CA ASP A 5 -17.84 7.15 -10.25
C ASP A 5 -17.56 7.87 -8.92
N THR A 6 -16.28 8.02 -8.59
CA THR A 6 -15.78 8.73 -7.41
C THR A 6 -15.06 10.04 -7.74
N GLN A 7 -14.92 10.36 -9.04
CA GLN A 7 -14.36 11.62 -9.54
C GLN A 7 -15.34 12.79 -9.33
N ASN A 8 -16.64 12.50 -9.31
CA ASN A 8 -17.69 13.46 -8.96
C ASN A 8 -17.97 13.44 -7.46
N GLU A 9 -17.79 14.58 -6.79
CA GLU A 9 -18.05 14.77 -5.36
C GLU A 9 -19.52 14.46 -4.97
N ASP A 10 -20.48 14.70 -5.87
CA ASP A 10 -21.90 14.44 -5.60
C ASP A 10 -22.24 12.93 -5.53
N SER A 11 -21.52 12.08 -6.28
CA SER A 11 -21.75 10.62 -6.32
C SER A 11 -20.81 9.82 -5.43
N ARG A 12 -19.68 10.41 -5.02
CA ARG A 12 -18.68 9.74 -4.17
C ARG A 12 -19.27 9.14 -2.88
N PRO A 13 -20.19 9.80 -2.13
CA PRO A 13 -20.75 9.20 -0.92
C PRO A 13 -21.49 7.88 -1.17
N GLU A 14 -22.30 7.80 -2.24
CA GLU A 14 -23.01 6.56 -2.62
C GLU A 14 -22.03 5.45 -3.03
N ALA A 15 -20.98 5.82 -3.76
CA ALA A 15 -19.91 4.89 -4.16
C ALA A 15 -19.15 4.32 -2.94
N ILE A 16 -18.82 5.18 -1.96
CA ILE A 16 -18.18 4.77 -0.70
C ILE A 16 -19.14 3.88 0.11
N GLU A 17 -20.43 4.24 0.25
CA GLU A 17 -21.43 3.41 0.94
C GLU A 17 -21.55 2.01 0.30
N ALA A 18 -21.57 1.93 -1.04
CA ALA A 18 -21.60 0.66 -1.77
C ALA A 18 -20.35 -0.20 -1.52
N ALA A 19 -19.14 0.41 -1.52
CA ALA A 19 -17.90 -0.30 -1.21
C ALA A 19 -17.83 -0.74 0.26
N VAL A 20 -18.25 0.10 1.20
CA VAL A 20 -18.34 -0.23 2.63
C VAL A 20 -19.29 -1.39 2.87
N ALA A 21 -20.44 -1.43 2.20
CA ALA A 21 -21.39 -2.54 2.28
C ALA A 21 -20.77 -3.85 1.73
N ALA A 22 -20.12 -3.79 0.57
CA ALA A 22 -19.45 -4.95 -0.01
C ALA A 22 -18.36 -5.52 0.92
N VAL A 23 -17.48 -4.66 1.47
CA VAL A 23 -16.44 -5.08 2.42
C VAL A 23 -17.05 -5.74 3.67
N ARG A 24 -18.11 -5.16 4.25
CA ARG A 24 -18.80 -5.72 5.43
C ARG A 24 -19.46 -7.07 5.17
N ASP A 25 -19.88 -7.32 3.94
CA ASP A 25 -20.40 -8.63 3.49
C ASP A 25 -19.27 -9.64 3.17
N GLY A 26 -18.00 -9.30 3.42
CA GLY A 26 -16.84 -10.13 3.10
C GLY A 26 -16.50 -10.17 1.59
N ARG A 27 -17.04 -9.24 0.80
CA ARG A 27 -16.93 -9.21 -0.66
C ARG A 27 -15.77 -8.33 -1.12
N LEU A 28 -15.20 -8.69 -2.27
CA LEU A 28 -14.04 -8.01 -2.83
C LEU A 28 -14.43 -6.70 -3.51
N ILE A 29 -13.57 -5.70 -3.34
CA ILE A 29 -13.69 -4.39 -3.97
C ILE A 29 -12.45 -4.05 -4.79
N VAL A 30 -12.57 -3.09 -5.71
CA VAL A 30 -11.45 -2.42 -6.35
C VAL A 30 -11.50 -0.94 -6.04
N LEU A 31 -10.36 -0.38 -5.63
CA LEU A 31 -10.18 1.01 -5.22
C LEU A 31 -9.00 1.69 -5.94
N PRO A 32 -9.09 2.99 -6.27
CA PRO A 32 -7.94 3.76 -6.74
C PRO A 32 -6.88 3.92 -5.64
N THR A 33 -5.63 4.20 -6.03
CA THR A 33 -4.58 4.75 -5.15
C THR A 33 -3.67 5.69 -5.95
N ASP A 34 -2.78 6.43 -5.28
CA ASP A 34 -1.71 7.21 -5.90
C ASP A 34 -0.83 6.38 -6.86
N THR A 35 -0.55 5.11 -6.50
CA THR A 35 0.38 4.24 -7.24
C THR A 35 -0.29 3.53 -8.41
N VAL A 36 -1.14 2.54 -8.09
CA VAL A 36 -1.85 1.67 -9.02
C VAL A 36 -3.20 1.29 -8.40
N TYR A 37 -4.16 0.83 -9.18
CA TYR A 37 -5.43 0.33 -8.62
C TYR A 37 -5.19 -0.87 -7.69
N GLY A 38 -5.94 -0.93 -6.60
CA GLY A 38 -5.95 -2.04 -5.64
C GLY A 38 -7.17 -2.93 -5.81
N ILE A 39 -7.01 -4.24 -5.56
CA ILE A 39 -8.09 -5.14 -5.15
C ILE A 39 -8.01 -5.26 -3.62
N GLY A 40 -9.13 -5.00 -2.94
CA GLY A 40 -9.21 -4.91 -1.49
C GLY A 40 -10.22 -5.89 -0.88
N ALA A 41 -9.91 -6.31 0.34
CA ALA A 41 -10.74 -7.13 1.23
C ALA A 41 -10.61 -6.61 2.68
N ASP A 42 -11.55 -6.94 3.55
CA ASP A 42 -11.38 -6.73 5.00
C ASP A 42 -10.14 -7.52 5.49
N ALA A 43 -9.21 -6.83 6.16
CA ALA A 43 -8.00 -7.44 6.71
C ALA A 43 -8.29 -8.43 7.85
N PHE A 44 -9.44 -8.32 8.51
CA PHE A 44 -9.82 -9.13 9.68
C PHE A 44 -10.74 -10.31 9.37
N THR A 45 -11.14 -10.49 8.11
CA THR A 45 -11.97 -11.61 7.65
C THR A 45 -11.14 -12.58 6.80
N PRO A 46 -10.66 -13.72 7.36
CA PRO A 46 -9.78 -14.68 6.66
C PRO A 46 -10.32 -15.15 5.30
N GLU A 47 -11.63 -15.37 5.20
CA GLU A 47 -12.31 -15.82 3.99
C GLU A 47 -12.23 -14.76 2.87
N ALA A 48 -12.35 -13.47 3.22
CA ALA A 48 -12.25 -12.37 2.28
C ALA A 48 -10.79 -12.18 1.79
N VAL A 49 -9.81 -12.36 2.68
CA VAL A 49 -8.39 -12.37 2.29
C VAL A 49 -8.07 -13.57 1.39
N GLN A 50 -8.61 -14.76 1.67
CA GLN A 50 -8.43 -15.92 0.80
C GLN A 50 -9.05 -15.67 -0.58
N ALA A 51 -10.26 -15.11 -0.65
CA ALA A 51 -10.88 -14.74 -1.92
C ALA A 51 -10.02 -13.74 -2.72
N LEU A 52 -9.37 -12.77 -2.06
CA LEU A 52 -8.44 -11.83 -2.70
C LEU A 52 -7.23 -12.54 -3.32
N LEU A 53 -6.64 -13.50 -2.60
CA LEU A 53 -5.51 -14.29 -3.10
C LEU A 53 -5.93 -15.18 -4.28
N ASP A 54 -7.09 -15.83 -4.18
CA ASP A 54 -7.66 -16.69 -5.23
C ASP A 54 -7.97 -15.88 -6.51
N ALA A 55 -8.60 -14.71 -6.39
CA ALA A 55 -8.90 -13.82 -7.51
C ALA A 55 -7.63 -13.35 -8.27
N LYS A 56 -6.50 -13.29 -7.57
CA LYS A 56 -5.18 -12.98 -8.16
C LYS A 56 -4.39 -14.19 -8.63
N GLY A 57 -4.82 -15.41 -8.29
CA GLY A 57 -4.05 -16.63 -8.49
C GLY A 57 -2.72 -16.61 -7.70
N ARG A 58 -2.77 -16.28 -6.42
CA ARG A 58 -1.61 -16.31 -5.49
C ARG A 58 -1.78 -17.38 -4.42
N GLY A 59 -0.67 -17.97 -4.00
CA GLY A 59 -0.61 -18.73 -2.75
C GLY A 59 -0.55 -17.81 -1.53
N ARG A 60 -0.64 -18.41 -0.33
CA ARG A 60 -0.55 -17.70 0.95
C ARG A 60 0.88 -17.25 1.29
N ASP A 61 1.87 -17.69 0.54
CA ASP A 61 3.28 -17.28 0.57
C ASP A 61 3.51 -15.81 0.12
N MET A 62 2.50 -15.20 -0.51
CA MET A 62 2.53 -13.79 -0.95
C MET A 62 1.44 -12.95 -0.26
N PRO A 63 1.51 -12.73 1.06
CA PRO A 63 0.51 -11.96 1.79
C PRO A 63 0.34 -10.54 1.23
N PRO A 64 -0.88 -9.99 1.19
CA PRO A 64 -1.12 -8.62 0.75
C PRO A 64 -0.70 -7.63 1.85
N PRO A 65 -0.19 -6.44 1.49
CA PRO A 65 -0.12 -5.30 2.41
C PRO A 65 -1.52 -4.92 2.95
N VAL A 66 -1.54 -4.32 4.12
CA VAL A 66 -2.72 -3.72 4.72
C VAL A 66 -2.64 -2.20 4.55
N LEU A 67 -3.68 -1.60 3.95
CA LEU A 67 -3.81 -0.15 3.87
C LEU A 67 -4.52 0.40 5.11
N ILE A 68 -4.12 1.59 5.54
CA ILE A 68 -4.68 2.31 6.70
C ILE A 68 -5.07 3.75 6.33
N GLY A 69 -6.13 4.27 6.95
CA GLY A 69 -6.69 5.61 6.66
C GLY A 69 -6.21 6.73 7.60
N ASP A 70 -5.38 6.40 8.58
CA ASP A 70 -4.84 7.27 9.63
C ASP A 70 -3.50 6.66 10.11
N PRO A 71 -2.40 7.43 10.21
CA PRO A 71 -1.09 6.90 10.63
C PRO A 71 -1.08 6.37 12.06
N ALA A 72 -1.94 6.87 12.96
CA ALA A 72 -2.03 6.39 14.34
C ALA A 72 -2.47 4.91 14.44
N VAL A 73 -3.07 4.37 13.37
CA VAL A 73 -3.42 2.94 13.27
C VAL A 73 -2.18 2.05 13.18
N LEU A 74 -1.02 2.55 12.74
CA LEU A 74 0.25 1.78 12.72
C LEU A 74 0.55 1.19 14.10
N LEU A 75 0.49 2.01 15.14
CA LEU A 75 0.79 1.60 16.53
C LEU A 75 -0.26 0.67 17.15
N ALA A 76 -1.41 0.48 16.49
CA ALA A 76 -2.41 -0.54 16.85
C ALA A 76 -2.22 -1.86 16.10
N LEU A 77 -1.47 -1.85 14.99
CA LEU A 77 -1.24 -3.00 14.12
C LEU A 77 0.16 -3.61 14.22
N ALA A 78 1.13 -2.84 14.72
CA ALA A 78 2.54 -3.24 14.82
C ALA A 78 3.10 -3.09 16.24
N VAL A 79 4.16 -3.85 16.54
CA VAL A 79 4.96 -3.82 17.77
C VAL A 79 6.43 -3.58 17.47
N ASP A 80 7.18 -3.20 18.52
CA ASP A 80 8.63 -2.98 18.47
C ASP A 80 9.05 -2.02 17.34
N VAL A 81 8.24 -0.97 17.13
CA VAL A 81 8.41 0.06 16.10
C VAL A 81 9.61 0.95 16.47
N PRO A 82 10.68 1.00 15.65
CA PRO A 82 11.81 1.91 15.87
C PRO A 82 11.47 3.36 15.52
N ASP A 83 12.09 4.33 16.20
CA ASP A 83 11.90 5.78 15.97
C ASP A 83 11.98 6.18 14.48
N TYR A 84 12.93 5.62 13.72
CA TYR A 84 13.12 5.93 12.29
C TYR A 84 11.93 5.49 11.41
N VAL A 85 11.06 4.60 11.89
CA VAL A 85 9.81 4.21 11.21
C VAL A 85 8.74 5.29 11.36
N GLU A 86 8.70 5.97 12.51
CA GLU A 86 7.85 7.16 12.68
C GLU A 86 8.35 8.29 11.77
N ASP A 87 9.67 8.53 11.70
CA ASP A 87 10.26 9.49 10.74
C ASP A 87 9.91 9.15 9.27
N LEU A 88 9.93 7.86 8.89
CA LEU A 88 9.54 7.39 7.55
C LEU A 88 8.04 7.62 7.28
N ALA A 89 7.18 7.37 8.27
CA ALA A 89 5.74 7.60 8.14
C ALA A 89 5.44 9.09 8.02
N ASP A 90 5.97 9.93 8.91
CA ASP A 90 5.78 11.38 8.89
C ASP A 90 6.32 12.05 7.61
N ALA A 91 7.38 11.51 7.02
CA ALA A 91 7.97 12.04 5.79
C ALA A 91 7.26 11.60 4.49
N PHE A 92 6.65 10.41 4.47
CA PHE A 92 6.20 9.76 3.22
C PHE A 92 4.78 9.18 3.24
N TRP A 93 4.04 9.33 4.34
CA TRP A 93 2.61 9.01 4.42
C TRP A 93 1.76 10.28 4.59
N PRO A 94 0.61 10.41 3.89
CA PRO A 94 0.11 9.50 2.84
C PRO A 94 1.04 9.45 1.62
N GLY A 95 1.22 8.27 1.00
CA GLY A 95 2.08 8.16 -0.19
C GLY A 95 2.53 6.76 -0.62
N PRO A 96 3.53 6.69 -1.52
CA PRO A 96 3.97 5.46 -2.18
C PRO A 96 4.99 4.63 -1.38
N LEU A 97 4.97 4.72 -0.04
CA LEU A 97 5.83 3.93 0.85
C LEU A 97 5.05 2.81 1.55
N THR A 98 5.65 1.64 1.70
CA THR A 98 5.13 0.49 2.45
C THR A 98 6.19 -0.02 3.42
N LEU A 99 5.81 -0.26 4.66
CA LEU A 99 6.72 -0.60 5.77
C LEU A 99 6.37 -1.99 6.29
N ILE A 100 7.31 -2.93 6.27
CA ILE A 100 7.16 -4.25 6.90
C ILE A 100 7.61 -4.13 8.35
N LEU A 101 6.70 -4.47 9.26
CA LEU A 101 6.80 -4.32 10.70
C LEU A 101 6.45 -5.63 11.39
N ASN A 102 6.88 -5.80 12.64
CA ASN A 102 6.41 -6.92 13.47
C ASN A 102 4.93 -6.71 13.80
N ALA A 103 4.08 -7.70 13.49
CA ALA A 103 2.63 -7.59 13.68
C ALA A 103 2.26 -7.71 15.16
N GLN A 104 1.28 -6.93 15.61
CA GLN A 104 0.73 -6.98 16.96
C GLN A 104 0.17 -8.39 17.26
N PRO A 105 0.78 -9.20 18.17
CA PRO A 105 0.46 -10.63 18.31
C PRO A 105 -0.94 -10.93 18.87
N SER A 106 -1.63 -9.91 19.38
CA SER A 106 -3.02 -10.01 19.86
C SER A 106 -4.07 -9.81 18.76
N LEU A 107 -3.67 -9.50 17.53
CA LEU A 107 -4.59 -9.41 16.40
C LEU A 107 -4.93 -10.79 15.85
N THR A 108 -6.23 -11.05 15.72
CA THR A 108 -6.76 -12.21 15.02
C THR A 108 -7.05 -11.82 13.58
N TRP A 109 -6.09 -12.08 12.70
CA TRP A 109 -6.23 -11.96 11.24
C TRP A 109 -5.48 -13.11 10.55
N ASP A 110 -5.81 -13.39 9.29
CA ASP A 110 -5.06 -14.34 8.46
C ASP A 110 -4.75 -13.69 7.10
N LEU A 111 -3.65 -12.95 7.07
CA LEU A 111 -3.13 -12.27 5.87
C LEU A 111 -2.36 -13.21 4.93
N GLY A 112 -1.83 -14.32 5.46
CA GLY A 112 -1.02 -15.29 4.73
C GLY A 112 0.10 -15.85 5.62
N GLU A 113 1.11 -16.41 4.99
CA GLU A 113 2.36 -16.82 5.65
C GLU A 113 3.24 -15.59 5.96
N THR A 114 2.75 -14.67 6.80
CA THR A 114 3.46 -13.42 7.12
C THR A 114 4.67 -13.60 8.04
N ARG A 115 4.85 -14.79 8.64
CA ARG A 115 5.93 -15.10 9.60
C ARG A 115 5.97 -14.15 10.81
N GLY A 116 4.82 -13.60 11.19
CA GLY A 116 4.70 -12.66 12.31
C GLY A 116 4.91 -11.19 11.94
N THR A 117 5.07 -10.86 10.66
CA THR A 117 5.14 -9.47 10.18
C THR A 117 3.81 -9.00 9.58
N VAL A 118 3.72 -7.70 9.29
CA VAL A 118 2.69 -7.08 8.46
C VAL A 118 3.31 -5.96 7.64
N ALA A 119 2.91 -5.85 6.36
CA ALA A 119 3.27 -4.73 5.51
C ALA A 119 2.17 -3.66 5.56
N LEU A 120 2.45 -2.47 6.09
CA LEU A 120 1.50 -1.36 6.22
C LEU A 120 1.77 -0.25 5.20
N ARG A 121 0.71 0.45 4.76
CA ARG A 121 0.80 1.68 3.96
C ARG A 121 -0.41 2.59 4.16
N MET A 122 -0.18 3.90 4.23
CA MET A 122 -1.24 4.90 4.05
C MET A 122 -1.18 5.44 2.60
N PRO A 123 -2.18 5.16 1.73
CA PRO A 123 -2.17 5.64 0.35
C PRO A 123 -2.45 7.14 0.28
N ASP A 124 -1.81 7.86 -0.65
CA ASP A 124 -2.14 9.25 -0.99
C ASP A 124 -3.31 9.27 -1.98
N ASP A 125 -4.50 8.84 -1.55
CA ASP A 125 -5.67 8.94 -2.39
C ASP A 125 -6.91 9.27 -1.58
N GLU A 126 -7.64 10.31 -1.98
CA GLU A 126 -8.76 10.85 -1.20
C GLU A 126 -9.88 9.80 -1.05
N VAL A 127 -10.18 9.09 -2.13
CA VAL A 127 -11.22 8.04 -2.17
C VAL A 127 -10.78 6.83 -1.35
N ALA A 128 -9.51 6.42 -1.46
CA ALA A 128 -8.96 5.34 -0.64
C ALA A 128 -8.96 5.71 0.86
N LEU A 129 -8.55 6.92 1.22
CA LEU A 129 -8.51 7.39 2.61
C LEU A 129 -9.90 7.57 3.21
N GLU A 130 -10.86 8.09 2.45
CA GLU A 130 -12.27 8.17 2.86
C GLU A 130 -12.85 6.78 3.13
N LEU A 131 -12.63 5.83 2.21
CA LEU A 131 -13.03 4.44 2.37
C LEU A 131 -12.39 3.79 3.60
N LEU A 132 -11.07 3.90 3.76
CA LEU A 132 -10.31 3.30 4.86
C LEU A 132 -10.73 3.84 6.24
N ARG A 133 -11.21 5.09 6.31
CA ARG A 133 -11.80 5.65 7.54
C ARG A 133 -13.20 5.07 7.84
N ALA A 134 -13.94 4.66 6.82
CA ALA A 134 -15.29 4.09 6.95
C ALA A 134 -15.31 2.56 7.14
N THR A 135 -14.32 1.84 6.58
CA THR A 135 -14.15 0.38 6.72
C THR A 135 -13.23 -0.01 7.87
N GLY A 136 -12.22 0.81 8.18
CA GLY A 136 -11.02 0.34 8.87
C GLY A 136 -9.99 -0.28 7.90
N PRO A 137 -8.92 -0.91 8.42
CA PRO A 137 -7.83 -1.44 7.61
C PRO A 137 -8.27 -2.50 6.59
N LEU A 138 -7.76 -2.39 5.35
CA LEU A 138 -8.07 -3.32 4.27
C LEU A 138 -6.81 -4.06 3.82
N ALA A 139 -6.90 -5.37 3.64
CA ALA A 139 -5.91 -6.15 2.90
C ALA A 139 -6.01 -5.78 1.42
N VAL A 140 -4.95 -5.21 0.83
CA VAL A 140 -4.97 -4.72 -0.56
C VAL A 140 -3.73 -5.20 -1.32
N SER A 141 -3.95 -5.66 -2.54
CA SER A 141 -2.87 -5.89 -3.52
C SER A 141 -3.21 -5.20 -4.83
N SER A 142 -2.28 -5.08 -5.76
CA SER A 142 -2.56 -4.45 -7.06
C SER A 142 -3.70 -5.17 -7.82
N ALA A 143 -4.56 -4.44 -8.52
CA ALA A 143 -5.77 -4.96 -9.17
C ALA A 143 -5.48 -5.68 -10.51
N ASN A 144 -4.60 -6.68 -10.45
CA ASN A 144 -4.14 -7.47 -11.59
C ASN A 144 -4.07 -8.96 -11.24
N ARG A 145 -4.20 -9.82 -12.25
CA ARG A 145 -3.83 -11.24 -12.12
C ARG A 145 -2.31 -11.39 -12.05
N SER A 146 -1.82 -12.38 -11.33
CA SER A 146 -0.38 -12.60 -11.17
C SER A 146 0.32 -12.77 -12.54
N GLY A 147 1.46 -12.11 -12.71
CA GLY A 147 2.19 -12.07 -13.98
C GLY A 147 1.63 -11.12 -15.06
N LYS A 148 0.57 -10.34 -14.78
CA LYS A 148 0.07 -9.27 -15.66
C LYS A 148 0.50 -7.89 -15.17
N SER A 149 0.46 -6.89 -16.04
CA SER A 149 0.67 -5.48 -15.68
C SER A 149 -0.33 -5.03 -14.61
N ALA A 150 0.11 -4.14 -13.72
CA ALA A 150 -0.78 -3.50 -12.75
C ALA A 150 -1.86 -2.68 -13.49
N ALA A 151 -3.07 -2.63 -12.92
CA ALA A 151 -4.15 -1.80 -13.44
C ALA A 151 -3.89 -0.32 -13.11
N LEU A 152 -4.01 0.54 -14.12
CA LEU A 152 -3.86 2.00 -13.95
C LEU A 152 -5.20 2.72 -14.01
N THR A 153 -6.25 2.04 -14.47
CA THR A 153 -7.63 2.51 -14.52
C THR A 153 -8.58 1.43 -13.97
N VAL A 154 -9.80 1.83 -13.62
CA VAL A 154 -10.87 0.88 -13.24
C VAL A 154 -11.15 -0.13 -14.35
N LEU A 155 -11.01 0.28 -15.62
CA LEU A 155 -11.24 -0.56 -16.80
C LEU A 155 -10.18 -1.67 -16.93
N ASP A 156 -8.91 -1.36 -16.64
CA ASP A 156 -7.84 -2.36 -16.60
C ASP A 156 -8.10 -3.40 -15.51
N ALA A 157 -8.57 -2.94 -14.33
CA ALA A 157 -8.91 -3.81 -13.21
C ALA A 157 -10.11 -4.71 -13.54
N ALA A 158 -11.19 -4.14 -14.06
CA ALA A 158 -12.40 -4.87 -14.45
C ALA A 158 -12.13 -5.90 -15.56
N THR A 159 -11.27 -5.57 -16.52
CA THR A 159 -10.83 -6.49 -17.58
C THR A 159 -10.05 -7.70 -17.02
N GLN A 160 -9.34 -7.53 -15.90
CA GLN A 160 -8.54 -8.59 -15.29
C GLN A 160 -9.29 -9.41 -14.23
N LEU A 161 -10.17 -8.78 -13.45
CA LEU A 161 -10.80 -9.38 -12.28
C LEU A 161 -12.26 -9.77 -12.53
N GLY A 162 -12.99 -9.00 -13.34
CA GLY A 162 -14.38 -9.28 -13.74
C GLY A 162 -15.31 -9.53 -12.55
N ASP A 163 -16.11 -10.60 -12.66
CA ASP A 163 -17.11 -10.99 -11.66
C ASP A 163 -16.53 -11.49 -10.32
N ALA A 164 -15.20 -11.61 -10.18
CA ALA A 164 -14.57 -11.90 -8.90
C ALA A 164 -14.63 -10.72 -7.91
N VAL A 165 -15.07 -9.54 -8.35
CA VAL A 165 -15.15 -8.31 -7.55
C VAL A 165 -16.57 -7.72 -7.63
N ASP A 166 -17.12 -7.34 -6.48
CA ASP A 166 -18.49 -6.85 -6.37
C ASP A 166 -18.62 -5.37 -6.72
N VAL A 167 -17.68 -4.55 -6.26
CA VAL A 167 -17.69 -3.09 -6.40
C VAL A 167 -16.36 -2.60 -6.95
N TYR A 168 -16.41 -1.79 -7.99
CA TYR A 168 -15.27 -1.11 -8.59
C TYR A 168 -15.47 0.40 -8.43
N LEU A 169 -14.57 1.07 -7.71
CA LEU A 169 -14.54 2.52 -7.60
C LEU A 169 -13.69 3.10 -8.74
N ASP A 170 -14.28 3.97 -9.58
CA ASP A 170 -13.56 4.70 -10.62
C ASP A 170 -13.09 6.05 -10.08
N GLY A 171 -11.78 6.15 -9.82
CA GLY A 171 -11.10 7.40 -9.46
C GLY A 171 -10.41 8.07 -10.65
N GLY A 172 -10.60 7.57 -11.88
CA GLY A 172 -9.79 7.93 -13.04
C GLY A 172 -8.39 7.29 -13.02
N PRO A 173 -7.44 7.74 -13.87
CA PRO A 173 -6.11 7.14 -13.94
C PRO A 173 -5.28 7.32 -12.67
N ALA A 174 -4.60 6.27 -12.23
CA ALA A 174 -3.63 6.32 -11.12
C ALA A 174 -2.51 7.33 -11.43
N ARG A 175 -2.12 8.14 -10.43
CA ARG A 175 -1.31 9.35 -10.64
C ARG A 175 0.16 9.07 -10.92
N ILE A 176 0.73 8.07 -10.26
CA ILE A 176 2.15 7.69 -10.36
C ILE A 176 2.34 6.60 -11.42
N GLY A 177 1.49 5.57 -11.43
CA GLY A 177 1.55 4.46 -12.37
C GLY A 177 2.60 3.38 -12.05
N GLU A 178 3.38 3.56 -11.00
CA GLU A 178 4.36 2.61 -10.47
C GLU A 178 3.96 2.18 -9.05
N ALA A 179 4.30 0.94 -8.65
CA ALA A 179 3.97 0.42 -7.33
C ALA A 179 4.77 1.09 -6.19
N SER A 180 4.30 0.97 -4.94
CA SER A 180 4.99 1.51 -3.78
C SER A 180 6.39 0.91 -3.57
N THR A 181 7.32 1.68 -3.02
CA THR A 181 8.56 1.13 -2.45
C THR A 181 8.22 0.39 -1.16
N ILE A 182 8.80 -0.80 -0.96
CA ILE A 182 8.63 -1.59 0.26
C ILE A 182 9.97 -1.66 0.99
N ILE A 183 9.98 -1.26 2.25
CA ILE A 183 11.11 -1.36 3.17
C ILE A 183 10.79 -2.40 4.25
N ASP A 184 11.72 -3.33 4.49
CA ASP A 184 11.73 -4.15 5.69
C ASP A 184 12.44 -3.42 6.82
N THR A 185 11.68 -3.14 7.88
CA THR A 185 12.13 -2.42 9.08
C THR A 185 12.20 -3.36 10.30
N THR A 186 12.00 -4.66 10.10
CA THR A 186 12.20 -5.71 11.12
C THR A 186 13.66 -6.15 11.25
N VAL A 187 14.49 -5.76 10.26
CA VAL A 187 15.94 -5.99 10.20
C VAL A 187 16.73 -4.70 10.50
N THR A 188 18.02 -4.83 10.77
CA THR A 188 18.92 -3.69 11.01
C THR A 188 20.29 -3.95 10.38
N PRO A 189 20.77 -3.11 9.43
CA PRO A 189 20.08 -1.95 8.85
C PRO A 189 18.79 -2.34 8.12
N ALA A 190 17.93 -1.36 7.83
CA ALA A 190 16.69 -1.59 7.09
C ALA A 190 16.99 -2.01 5.64
N GLU A 191 16.09 -2.75 4.98
CA GLU A 191 16.29 -3.27 3.63
C GLU A 191 15.17 -2.87 2.66
N ILE A 192 15.51 -2.38 1.46
CA ILE A 192 14.52 -2.15 0.39
C ILE A 192 14.23 -3.50 -0.29
N VAL A 193 13.18 -4.19 0.14
CA VAL A 193 12.77 -5.49 -0.43
C VAL A 193 12.05 -5.35 -1.78
N ARG A 194 11.51 -4.15 -2.08
CA ARG A 194 11.03 -3.79 -3.42
C ARG A 194 11.25 -2.31 -3.69
N GLN A 195 12.09 -2.00 -4.68
CA GLN A 195 12.13 -0.66 -5.26
C GLN A 195 10.82 -0.39 -6.03
N GLY A 196 10.23 0.78 -5.80
CA GLY A 196 9.10 1.31 -6.55
C GLY A 196 9.25 2.82 -6.73
N ALA A 197 8.12 3.53 -6.73
CA ALA A 197 8.06 4.96 -7.04
C ALA A 197 8.88 5.90 -6.13
N LEU A 198 9.23 5.47 -4.90
CA LEU A 198 10.03 6.28 -3.96
C LEU A 198 11.50 5.80 -3.95
N GLY A 199 12.42 6.66 -4.38
CA GLY A 199 13.85 6.32 -4.52
C GLY A 199 14.62 6.24 -3.20
N ARG A 200 15.65 5.38 -3.12
CA ARG A 200 16.56 5.31 -1.96
C ARG A 200 17.14 6.68 -1.59
N ASP A 201 17.63 7.43 -2.57
CA ASP A 201 18.27 8.73 -2.34
C ASP A 201 17.29 9.76 -1.74
N GLU A 202 16.01 9.68 -2.10
CA GLU A 202 14.95 10.54 -1.54
C GLU A 202 14.64 10.19 -0.09
N ILE A 203 14.60 8.89 0.24
CA ILE A 203 14.48 8.40 1.62
C ILE A 203 15.66 8.88 2.46
N VAL A 204 16.89 8.63 1.99
CA VAL A 204 18.12 9.03 2.70
C VAL A 204 18.19 10.56 2.89
N ALA A 205 17.75 11.35 1.91
CA ALA A 205 17.72 12.81 2.02
C ALA A 205 16.70 13.34 3.04
N LYS A 206 15.73 12.52 3.48
CA LYS A 206 14.68 12.89 4.45
C LYS A 206 14.94 12.36 5.85
N VAL A 207 15.28 11.07 5.98
CA VAL A 207 15.40 10.37 7.29
C VAL A 207 16.84 9.94 7.63
N GLY A 208 17.82 10.25 6.77
CA GLY A 208 19.20 9.78 6.92
C GLY A 208 19.41 8.36 6.37
N ASP A 209 20.65 7.87 6.41
CA ASP A 209 20.98 6.54 5.87
C ASP A 209 20.65 5.42 6.87
N ILE A 210 19.41 4.94 6.80
CA ILE A 210 18.90 3.78 7.55
C ILE A 210 19.31 2.42 6.95
N PHE A 211 19.96 2.43 5.78
CA PHE A 211 20.24 1.23 4.96
C PHE A 211 21.70 0.75 5.06
N THR A 212 22.54 1.46 5.81
CA THR A 212 23.95 1.14 6.00
C THR A 212 24.24 1.01 7.49
N ALA A 213 24.90 -0.07 7.90
CA ALA A 213 25.33 -0.21 9.29
C ALA A 213 26.34 0.91 9.65
N PRO A 214 26.29 1.49 10.86
CA PRO A 214 27.27 2.48 11.27
C PRO A 214 28.67 1.87 11.20
N GLU A 215 29.60 2.59 10.58
CA GLU A 215 31.01 2.19 10.54
C GLU A 215 31.52 2.05 11.99
N PRO A 216 32.18 0.93 12.36
CA PRO A 216 32.67 0.78 13.72
C PRO A 216 33.62 1.95 14.03
N PRO A 217 33.57 2.52 15.26
CA PRO A 217 34.47 3.60 15.62
C PRO A 217 35.89 3.12 15.40
N ALA A 218 36.65 3.86 14.59
CA ALA A 218 38.04 3.54 14.33
C ALA A 218 38.76 3.40 15.66
N GLU A 219 39.33 2.22 15.92
CA GLU A 219 40.21 2.02 17.06
C GLU A 219 41.36 3.02 16.88
N GLU A 220 41.47 4.00 17.78
CA GLU A 220 42.64 4.87 17.83
C GLU A 220 43.84 3.98 18.13
N GLU A 221 44.61 3.62 17.10
CA GLU A 221 45.87 2.89 17.26
C GLU A 221 46.75 3.67 18.23
N ASP A 222 46.91 3.11 19.43
CA ASP A 222 47.63 3.71 20.55
C ASP A 222 49.13 3.78 20.19
N ALA A 223 49.51 4.86 19.50
CA ALA A 223 50.83 5.09 18.93
C ALA A 223 51.88 5.41 20.00
N ALA A 224 52.15 4.43 20.86
CA ALA A 224 53.09 4.49 21.98
C ALA A 224 53.94 3.21 22.11
N ALA A 225 54.49 2.72 20.98
CA ALA A 225 55.32 1.51 20.95
C ALA A 225 56.58 1.60 20.07
N GLU A 226 57.32 2.73 20.09
CA GLU A 226 58.69 2.79 19.56
C GLU A 226 59.68 3.52 20.50
N ALA A 227 60.25 2.77 21.45
CA ALA A 227 61.60 2.97 21.99
C ALA A 227 62.05 1.68 22.73
N GLU A 228 63.35 1.35 22.68
CA GLU A 228 64.04 0.17 23.26
C GLU A 228 64.13 -1.10 22.36
N ALA A 229 65.03 -1.05 21.37
CA ALA A 229 65.66 -2.24 20.77
C ALA A 229 67.01 -1.89 20.11
N ALA A 230 68.04 -1.63 20.91
CA ALA A 230 69.43 -1.61 20.46
C ALA A 230 70.32 -2.39 21.43
N ASP A 231 71.29 -3.13 20.88
CA ASP A 231 72.20 -4.07 21.60
C ASP A 231 71.49 -5.35 22.11
N THR A 232 71.98 -6.59 21.96
CA THR A 232 73.35 -7.10 21.74
C THR A 232 73.40 -8.42 20.91
N ALA A 233 74.47 -8.56 20.11
CA ALA A 233 75.30 -9.75 19.82
C ALA A 233 74.78 -11.23 19.93
N ALA A 234 74.86 -11.92 18.77
CA ALA A 234 75.71 -13.11 18.47
C ALA A 234 75.47 -14.54 19.05
N SER A 235 75.99 -15.52 18.29
CA SER A 235 76.08 -17.01 18.45
C SER A 235 74.96 -17.78 17.72
N ASP A 236 75.16 -18.52 16.61
CA ASP A 236 76.18 -19.52 16.18
C ASP A 236 75.83 -20.99 16.56
N SER A 237 76.26 -21.94 15.70
CA SER A 237 76.21 -23.42 15.77
C SER A 237 74.88 -24.21 15.61
N SER A 238 74.66 -24.67 14.36
CA SER A 238 74.75 -26.07 13.87
C SER A 238 73.82 -27.25 14.30
N ASP A 239 73.77 -28.20 13.35
CA ASP A 239 73.54 -29.67 13.45
C ASP A 239 72.12 -30.29 13.43
N ASP A 240 71.75 -30.72 12.23
CA ASP A 240 71.57 -32.12 11.80
C ASP A 240 70.96 -33.17 12.77
N ALA A 241 69.89 -33.84 12.31
CA ALA A 241 69.87 -35.31 12.17
C ALA A 241 68.59 -35.82 11.47
N SER A 242 68.74 -36.87 10.66
CA SER A 242 67.63 -37.59 9.99
C SER A 242 67.00 -38.66 10.89
N GLY A 243 65.74 -39.05 10.61
CA GLY A 243 65.06 -40.16 11.31
C GLY A 243 63.87 -40.72 10.53
N GLU A 244 64.11 -41.71 9.68
CA GLU A 244 63.11 -42.42 8.88
C GLU A 244 62.68 -43.73 9.56
N THR A 245 61.37 -43.98 9.71
CA THR A 245 60.76 -45.32 9.71
C THR A 245 59.25 -45.29 9.42
N ALA A 246 58.82 -46.16 8.49
CA ALA A 246 57.45 -46.67 8.32
C ALA A 246 57.44 -48.17 8.80
N PRO A 247 56.36 -49.00 8.71
CA PRO A 247 55.08 -48.79 8.02
C PRO A 247 53.78 -49.36 8.68
N GLU A 248 52.65 -49.15 7.98
CA GLU A 248 51.42 -49.99 7.83
C GLU A 248 50.56 -50.45 9.03
N GLY A 249 49.22 -50.33 8.89
CA GLY A 249 48.24 -51.00 9.78
C GLY A 249 46.77 -50.52 9.75
N GLU A 250 46.03 -50.83 8.66
CA GLU A 250 44.55 -50.96 8.61
C GLU A 250 43.58 -49.76 8.82
N SER A 251 42.36 -49.96 8.30
CA SER A 251 41.19 -49.06 8.16
C SER A 251 39.92 -49.86 8.58
N PRO A 252 38.64 -49.40 8.56
CA PRO A 252 38.07 -48.20 7.92
C PRO A 252 36.88 -47.47 8.64
N ALA A 253 36.33 -46.48 7.91
CA ALA A 253 34.90 -46.09 7.81
C ALA A 253 34.31 -44.98 8.73
N GLY A 254 33.49 -44.10 8.12
CA GLY A 254 32.74 -43.00 8.75
C GLY A 254 32.84 -41.68 7.96
N ALA A 255 32.34 -41.59 6.71
CA ALA A 255 30.96 -41.32 6.32
C ALA A 255 30.62 -39.82 6.09
N ALA A 256 30.44 -39.48 4.80
CA ALA A 256 29.77 -38.33 4.19
C ALA A 256 29.12 -38.88 2.87
N PRO A 257 28.41 -38.13 2.00
CA PRO A 257 28.10 -36.69 2.00
C PRO A 257 26.61 -36.39 1.60
N ALA A 258 26.38 -35.19 1.06
CA ALA A 258 25.11 -34.67 0.52
C ALA A 258 24.51 -35.46 -0.67
N LEU A 259 23.24 -35.20 -0.97
CA LEU A 259 22.53 -35.64 -2.17
C LEU A 259 22.22 -34.45 -3.09
N ALA A 260 22.53 -34.62 -4.38
CA ALA A 260 22.09 -33.74 -5.46
C ALA A 260 20.77 -34.23 -6.06
N LEU A 261 20.07 -33.34 -6.77
CA LEU A 261 18.83 -33.63 -7.49
C LEU A 261 19.15 -34.14 -8.90
N ASP A 262 18.41 -35.16 -9.34
CA ASP A 262 18.39 -35.63 -10.73
C ASP A 262 16.94 -35.71 -11.23
N SER A 263 16.73 -35.57 -12.54
CA SER A 263 15.41 -35.33 -13.15
C SER A 263 15.04 -36.41 -14.17
N GLU A 264 13.89 -37.06 -14.01
CA GLU A 264 13.32 -37.93 -15.05
C GLU A 264 11.79 -37.75 -15.20
N ASP A 265 11.37 -37.69 -16.47
CA ASP A 265 10.00 -37.54 -17.00
C ASP A 265 9.38 -38.93 -17.26
N PRO A 266 8.04 -39.11 -17.20
CA PRO A 266 7.43 -39.85 -18.31
C PRO A 266 5.97 -39.48 -18.70
N ALA A 267 5.65 -39.77 -19.96
CA ALA A 267 4.31 -39.81 -20.57
C ALA A 267 4.13 -41.10 -21.42
N PRO A 268 2.96 -41.41 -22.03
CA PRO A 268 1.61 -41.54 -21.43
C PRO A 268 0.80 -42.78 -21.95
N ALA A 269 -0.49 -42.88 -21.57
CA ALA A 269 -1.61 -43.65 -22.21
C ALA A 269 -1.67 -45.19 -21.95
N PRO A 270 -2.81 -45.90 -22.21
CA PRO A 270 -4.08 -45.51 -22.86
C PRO A 270 -5.39 -45.78 -22.05
N GLY A 271 -6.55 -45.42 -22.63
CA GLY A 271 -7.87 -45.44 -21.95
C GLY A 271 -8.87 -46.53 -22.37
N SER A 272 -10.15 -46.35 -22.02
CA SER A 272 -11.30 -47.19 -22.41
C SER A 272 -12.58 -46.35 -22.56
N ASP A 273 -13.44 -46.79 -23.47
CA ASP A 273 -14.71 -46.18 -23.90
C ASP A 273 -15.91 -46.64 -23.04
N ALA A 274 -16.97 -45.81 -22.94
CA ALA A 274 -18.39 -46.18 -22.75
C ALA A 274 -19.31 -44.97 -22.44
N ALA A 275 -20.20 -44.66 -23.39
CA ALA A 275 -21.52 -44.03 -23.20
C ALA A 275 -22.55 -44.86 -24.02
N PRO A 276 -23.88 -44.63 -23.98
CA PRO A 276 -24.67 -43.62 -23.26
C PRO A 276 -25.88 -44.21 -22.47
N ALA A 277 -26.70 -43.35 -21.86
CA ALA A 277 -28.11 -43.64 -21.58
C ALA A 277 -28.94 -42.35 -21.49
N ASP A 278 -30.01 -42.26 -22.28
CA ASP A 278 -31.03 -41.20 -22.20
C ASP A 278 -31.94 -41.37 -20.98
N VAL A 279 -32.40 -40.25 -20.40
CA VAL A 279 -33.73 -40.16 -19.77
C VAL A 279 -34.35 -38.78 -20.05
N ASP A 280 -35.63 -38.82 -20.39
CA ASP A 280 -36.47 -37.71 -20.84
C ASP A 280 -37.44 -37.26 -19.72
N ALA A 281 -38.05 -36.08 -19.90
CA ALA A 281 -39.08 -35.44 -19.05
C ALA A 281 -38.62 -34.95 -17.65
N ALA A 282 -39.22 -33.92 -17.05
CA ALA A 282 -40.47 -33.21 -17.38
C ALA A 282 -40.44 -31.72 -17.02
N GLU A 283 -41.29 -30.93 -17.71
CA GLU A 283 -41.69 -29.57 -17.35
C GLU A 283 -42.69 -29.56 -16.17
N ALA A 284 -42.70 -28.49 -15.37
CA ALA A 284 -43.90 -28.00 -14.67
C ALA A 284 -43.70 -26.55 -14.21
N GLU A 285 -44.62 -25.65 -14.60
CA GLU A 285 -44.66 -24.26 -14.15
C GLU A 285 -45.61 -24.03 -12.96
N ALA A 286 -45.42 -22.87 -12.32
CA ALA A 286 -46.45 -21.92 -11.88
C ALA A 286 -47.17 -22.05 -10.50
N GLU A 287 -47.52 -20.84 -10.04
CA GLU A 287 -48.43 -20.40 -8.96
C GLU A 287 -47.99 -20.73 -7.51
N ALA A 288 -47.70 -19.77 -6.62
CA ALA A 288 -48.36 -18.52 -6.22
C ALA A 288 -49.61 -18.71 -5.33
N ASP A 289 -49.48 -18.35 -4.05
CA ASP A 289 -50.60 -17.89 -3.22
C ASP A 289 -50.08 -16.94 -2.12
N ALA A 290 -50.95 -16.04 -1.64
CA ALA A 290 -50.64 -14.99 -0.68
C ALA A 290 -51.71 -14.86 0.43
N ALA A 291 -51.27 -14.87 1.68
CA ALA A 291 -52.02 -14.43 2.87
C ALA A 291 -50.97 -13.94 3.90
N ASP A 292 -50.93 -12.67 4.32
CA ASP A 292 -51.93 -11.93 5.12
C ASP A 292 -52.28 -12.59 6.47
N ALA A 293 -51.61 -12.12 7.53
CA ALA A 293 -52.11 -12.17 8.92
C ALA A 293 -51.25 -11.29 9.86
N ALA A 294 -51.74 -10.07 10.10
CA ALA A 294 -51.56 -9.15 11.23
C ALA A 294 -50.56 -9.44 12.40
N ASP A 295 -49.79 -8.40 12.74
CA ASP A 295 -49.22 -8.10 14.07
C ASP A 295 -50.33 -7.74 15.09
N PRO A 296 -50.22 -8.22 16.35
CA PRO A 296 -50.60 -7.34 17.47
C PRO A 296 -49.77 -7.50 18.75
N ALA A 297 -48.91 -6.53 19.09
CA ALA A 297 -48.46 -6.32 20.49
C ALA A 297 -47.95 -4.90 20.88
N GLN A 298 -48.84 -3.88 20.93
CA GLN A 298 -48.64 -2.74 21.85
C GLN A 298 -49.94 -2.36 22.60
N ALA A 299 -49.95 -2.53 23.92
CA ALA A 299 -50.94 -1.92 24.81
C ALA A 299 -50.51 -1.96 26.28
N ALA A 300 -50.14 -0.80 26.86
CA ALA A 300 -50.40 -0.45 28.27
C ALA A 300 -49.92 0.98 28.61
N ALA A 301 -50.86 1.94 28.67
CA ALA A 301 -51.08 2.81 29.85
C ALA A 301 -52.04 3.98 29.53
N SER A 302 -53.17 4.00 30.24
CA SER A 302 -54.12 5.13 30.33
C SER A 302 -53.45 6.38 30.95
N GLY A 303 -53.91 7.62 30.77
CA GLY A 303 -55.09 8.14 30.06
C GLY A 303 -55.80 9.23 30.89
N ALA A 304 -56.24 10.33 30.28
CA ALA A 304 -57.22 11.28 30.82
C ALA A 304 -57.77 12.22 29.72
N LEU A 305 -59.06 12.53 29.78
CA LEU A 305 -59.78 13.35 28.80
C LEU A 305 -60.10 14.74 29.39
N ALA A 306 -59.91 15.81 28.61
CA ALA A 306 -60.81 16.97 28.54
C ALA A 306 -60.35 17.92 27.41
N GLY A 307 -61.30 18.36 26.59
CA GLY A 307 -61.05 19.33 25.51
C GLY A 307 -61.35 20.78 25.93
N PRO A 308 -61.79 21.64 25.00
CA PRO A 308 -60.99 22.82 24.67
C PRO A 308 -61.72 24.15 24.88
N ASP A 309 -60.96 25.23 25.05
CA ASP A 309 -61.40 26.59 24.67
C ASP A 309 -60.19 27.51 24.44
N GLY A 310 -60.23 28.26 23.33
CA GLY A 310 -59.38 29.43 23.10
C GLY A 310 -59.98 30.69 23.75
N PRO A 311 -59.48 31.91 23.48
CA PRO A 311 -59.05 32.34 22.14
C PRO A 311 -57.72 33.11 22.07
N ALA A 312 -57.23 33.29 20.83
CA ALA A 312 -56.19 34.27 20.50
C ALA A 312 -56.84 35.53 19.87
N LEU A 313 -56.45 36.70 20.36
CA LEU A 313 -56.74 38.06 19.88
C LEU A 313 -55.62 38.95 20.45
N GLN A 314 -55.08 39.97 19.78
CA GLN A 314 -55.21 40.44 18.39
C GLN A 314 -53.98 41.31 18.07
N GLU A 315 -53.69 41.55 16.78
CA GLU A 315 -52.64 42.47 16.34
C GLU A 315 -52.97 43.93 16.67
N ASP A 316 -51.95 44.77 16.86
CA ASP A 316 -52.07 46.21 16.66
C ASP A 316 -50.73 46.79 16.13
N ALA A 317 -50.82 47.73 15.18
CA ALA A 317 -49.67 48.27 14.45
C ALA A 317 -49.73 49.80 14.35
N ALA A 318 -48.59 50.48 14.59
CA ALA A 318 -48.33 51.90 14.34
C ALA A 318 -46.81 52.14 14.50
N THR A 319 -46.03 52.58 13.49
CA THR A 319 -45.87 53.96 12.96
C THR A 319 -45.38 54.95 14.05
N SER A 320 -44.31 55.74 13.93
CA SER A 320 -43.33 56.06 12.86
C SER A 320 -42.09 56.70 13.50
N ASP A 321 -40.96 56.84 12.78
CA ASP A 321 -40.29 58.15 12.64
C ASP A 321 -39.38 58.17 11.40
N GLU A 322 -39.20 59.35 10.79
CA GLU A 322 -38.50 59.57 9.51
C GLU A 322 -37.14 60.29 9.68
N GLY A 323 -36.23 60.18 8.72
CA GLY A 323 -34.86 60.72 8.85
C GLY A 323 -34.01 60.82 7.57
N GLU A 324 -34.55 61.43 6.50
CA GLU A 324 -33.85 61.81 5.25
C GLU A 324 -33.33 63.28 5.35
N VAL A 325 -32.31 63.83 4.66
CA VAL A 325 -31.64 63.62 3.35
C VAL A 325 -30.12 63.92 3.44
N ASP A 326 -29.29 63.45 2.49
CA ASP A 326 -28.78 64.27 1.36
C ASP A 326 -27.64 63.57 0.56
N SER A 327 -27.38 64.01 -0.69
CA SER A 327 -26.65 63.27 -1.74
C SER A 327 -25.28 63.91 -2.16
N PRO A 328 -24.79 63.94 -3.44
CA PRO A 328 -23.42 63.47 -3.73
C PRO A 328 -22.50 64.48 -4.46
N ALA A 329 -21.22 64.13 -4.73
CA ALA A 329 -20.51 64.34 -6.02
C ALA A 329 -18.97 64.26 -5.97
N GLY A 330 -18.37 63.85 -7.10
CA GLY A 330 -16.98 64.12 -7.51
C GLY A 330 -15.97 62.98 -7.32
N ALA A 331 -15.01 62.71 -8.22
CA ALA A 331 -14.79 63.15 -9.61
C ALA A 331 -13.85 62.13 -10.31
N GLY A 332 -13.80 62.13 -11.66
CA GLY A 332 -13.05 61.13 -12.45
C GLY A 332 -11.58 61.50 -12.84
N PRO A 333 -11.11 61.19 -14.06
CA PRO A 333 -10.13 60.10 -14.25
C PRO A 333 -8.90 60.45 -15.12
N ALA A 334 -7.85 59.60 -15.13
CA ALA A 334 -6.80 59.49 -16.16
C ALA A 334 -5.83 58.30 -15.87
N ALA A 335 -4.91 57.85 -16.74
CA ALA A 335 -4.96 57.48 -18.17
C ALA A 335 -3.57 56.97 -18.64
N ALA A 336 -3.54 55.98 -19.53
CA ALA A 336 -2.45 55.62 -20.49
C ALA A 336 -1.03 55.21 -19.99
N GLY A 337 -0.38 54.31 -20.73
CA GLY A 337 1.04 53.97 -20.53
C GLY A 337 1.55 52.66 -21.12
N ALA A 338 1.29 52.37 -22.40
CA ALA A 338 1.92 51.25 -23.12
C ALA A 338 3.30 51.62 -23.70
N LEU A 339 4.18 50.62 -23.90
CA LEU A 339 5.37 50.53 -24.79
C LEU A 339 6.06 49.20 -24.38
N ASP A 340 5.98 48.09 -25.10
CA ASP A 340 6.38 47.77 -26.49
C ASP A 340 7.90 47.82 -26.76
N LEU A 341 8.36 46.86 -27.57
CA LEU A 341 9.73 46.38 -27.72
C LEU A 341 10.64 47.33 -28.54
N PRO A 342 11.94 46.99 -28.67
CA PRO A 342 12.30 46.28 -29.91
C PRO A 342 13.30 45.13 -29.76
N ARG A 343 13.34 44.26 -30.77
CA ARG A 343 14.41 43.27 -31.03
C ARG A 343 15.23 43.68 -32.26
N GLU A 344 16.39 43.03 -32.39
CA GLU A 344 17.31 43.03 -33.56
C GLU A 344 18.16 44.32 -33.75
N SER A 345 19.39 44.28 -34.29
CA SER A 345 20.06 43.23 -35.09
C SER A 345 21.61 43.25 -35.02
N ALA A 346 22.22 42.13 -35.46
CA ALA A 346 23.45 42.02 -36.27
C ALA A 346 24.88 42.28 -35.71
N ALA A 347 25.64 41.18 -35.62
CA ALA A 347 26.87 40.86 -36.38
C ALA A 347 28.28 41.39 -36.01
N ASP A 348 29.28 40.52 -36.30
CA ASP A 348 30.74 40.73 -36.46
C ASP A 348 31.61 41.10 -35.22
N ASP A 349 32.87 40.64 -35.03
CA ASP A 349 33.75 39.76 -35.83
C ASP A 349 34.85 39.05 -34.97
N ALA A 350 35.44 37.97 -35.52
CA ALA A 350 36.84 37.49 -35.44
C ALA A 350 37.68 37.24 -34.14
N ARG A 351 38.05 35.96 -33.98
CA ARG A 351 39.43 35.36 -33.91
C ARG A 351 40.21 35.09 -32.59
N GLY A 352 40.71 33.84 -32.51
CA GLY A 352 41.92 33.39 -31.76
C GLY A 352 41.73 32.06 -31.02
N ALA A 353 41.96 30.86 -31.60
CA ALA A 353 43.26 30.15 -31.80
C ALA A 353 43.98 29.72 -30.48
N ALA A 354 44.55 28.52 -30.29
CA ALA A 354 44.60 27.24 -31.03
C ALA A 354 45.20 26.12 -30.14
N GLY A 355 45.19 24.84 -30.58
CA GLY A 355 45.92 23.70 -29.96
C GLY A 355 45.06 22.43 -29.86
N ALA A 356 44.99 21.49 -30.81
CA ALA A 356 46.00 20.71 -31.56
C ALA A 356 46.45 19.42 -30.84
N THR A 357 46.19 18.27 -31.48
CA THR A 357 46.48 16.91 -31.01
C THR A 357 47.45 16.18 -31.95
N ALA A 358 48.18 15.20 -31.38
CA ALA A 358 48.89 14.10 -32.03
C ALA A 358 50.00 14.40 -33.05
N GLY A 359 51.21 13.95 -32.72
CA GLY A 359 52.43 13.99 -33.54
C GLY A 359 53.65 13.59 -32.71
#